data_AF-A0A8T4QFJ7-F1
#
_entry.id   AF-A0A8T4QFJ7-F1
#
_cell.length_a   1.000
_cell.length_b   1.000
_cell.length_c   1.000
_cell.angle_alpha   90.00
_cell.angle_beta   90.00
_cell.angle_gamma   90.00
#
_symmetry.space_group_name_H-M   'P 1'
#
loop_
_entity.id
_entity.type
_entity.pdbx_description
1 polymer ?
#
loop_
_entity_poly.entity_id
_entity_poly.type
_entity_poly.pdbx_seq_one_letter_code
_entity_poly.pdbx_strand_id
1 'polypeptide(L)'
;MEKRGQVTTFVVVGIVILIVLGGFLAYKFWFVKKDLDLQLNIHSKLPEEIKPVSQMLDSCTQDLLKNGVDMLGSSGGYIELPEEVFLTNLFIPLSSKLEVVNGFSVPVWFRERPTGEQVTNIPSKEEMEFQLENYVSENFYTCLELLSDFPNYNFVARKEEVKSKVNILDNIVEISVDFPIEINIRDINFLLSNQLARVEVPLGRLYENAVEILKKENENYFLERKTLDLLVAYDDEVPYSGIDLECYEKTWSKTKVVQRLKEILQSNVASIRISGTNYENVDDYFVVDALENPGSGLSVSFMYSPSWPTFVEVDPSKGDIMSGDSISRGTGGFLTKALSSFFCFSSHHFIYDIKYPVLVSLIDDKTGFNFNFVTQILIDNNQPRVNRFEPTLVNDVNNQVCEGANKYLEVRTGYSDGGSYKPLNDVDVSYRCYPAKCGLGKSVDGVAAGLVPTCVGGSVEAEKQGFYRGKSTGVSTNEELESVNVMLNKIYPKKVKILVIEKETGEVREPFDDEEISFEFVNSNGFVGRVSYPDDSVIDLVEGHYVVTSYVIGESTWPVTIPKQKVENCVDVAKAGFLGLIGQQEEKCFEVETESIELDF
;
A
#
# COMPACT_ATOMS: atom_id res chain seq x y z
N MET A 1 -43.18 -20.17 39.32
CA MET A 1 -43.25 -19.06 38.35
C MET A 1 -42.65 -17.82 39.00
N GLU A 2 -41.34 -17.60 38.89
CA GLU A 2 -40.65 -16.48 39.59
C GLU A 2 -39.60 -15.76 38.72
N LYS A 3 -39.54 -16.04 37.41
CA LYS A 3 -38.52 -15.47 36.50
C LYS A 3 -39.04 -14.37 35.55
N ARG A 4 -40.32 -14.00 35.64
CA ARG A 4 -40.92 -12.95 34.77
C ARG A 4 -40.86 -11.53 35.35
N GLY A 5 -40.57 -11.37 36.64
CA GLY A 5 -40.46 -10.05 37.29
C GLY A 5 -39.10 -9.37 37.13
N GLN A 6 -38.00 -10.12 37.01
CA GLN A 6 -36.65 -9.55 36.86
C GLN A 6 -36.40 -8.94 35.48
N VAL A 7 -36.96 -9.52 34.41
CA VAL A 7 -36.78 -9.02 33.04
C VAL A 7 -37.40 -7.63 32.88
N THR A 8 -38.57 -7.40 33.49
CA THR A 8 -39.24 -6.09 33.48
C THR A 8 -38.40 -5.02 34.16
N THR A 9 -37.70 -5.36 35.24
CA THR A 9 -36.82 -4.43 35.96
C THR A 9 -35.64 -3.98 35.11
N PHE A 10 -34.99 -4.89 34.39
CA PHE A 10 -33.86 -4.54 33.51
C PHE A 10 -34.28 -3.66 32.33
N VAL A 11 -35.47 -3.90 31.76
CA VAL A 11 -36.02 -3.06 30.68
C VAL A 11 -36.31 -1.64 31.18
N VAL A 12 -36.92 -1.51 32.37
CA VAL A 12 -37.20 -0.20 32.98
C VAL A 12 -35.91 0.55 33.29
N VAL A 13 -34.91 -0.13 33.86
CA VAL A 13 -33.60 0.49 34.15
C VAL A 13 -32.89 0.93 32.87
N GLY A 14 -32.93 0.13 31.79
CA GLY A 14 -32.37 0.50 30.50
C GLY A 14 -33.01 1.75 29.90
N ILE A 15 -34.34 1.87 29.98
CA ILE A 15 -35.08 3.05 29.52
C ILE A 15 -34.72 4.29 30.36
N VAL A 16 -34.63 4.14 31.69
CA VAL A 16 -34.24 5.25 32.58
C VAL A 16 -32.82 5.74 32.26
N ILE A 17 -31.88 4.83 32.03
CA ILE A 17 -30.50 5.17 31.64
C ILE A 17 -30.49 5.91 30.31
N LEU A 18 -31.25 5.44 29.32
CA LEU A 18 -31.38 6.11 28.00
C LEU A 18 -31.98 7.51 28.13
N ILE A 19 -33.00 7.71 28.96
CA ILE A 19 -33.60 9.03 29.19
C ILE A 19 -32.63 9.96 29.91
N VAL A 20 -31.88 9.46 30.90
CA VAL A 20 -30.91 10.28 31.64
C VAL A 20 -29.73 10.67 30.75
N LEU A 21 -29.17 9.74 29.97
CA LEU A 21 -28.10 10.02 29.00
C LEU A 21 -28.60 10.94 27.88
N GLY A 22 -29.76 10.65 27.30
CA GLY A 22 -30.36 11.49 26.26
C GLY A 22 -30.68 12.89 26.78
N GLY A 23 -31.20 13.01 27.99
CA GLY A 23 -31.46 14.28 28.65
C GLY A 23 -30.17 15.06 28.98
N PHE A 24 -29.12 14.37 29.42
CA PHE A 24 -27.82 14.98 29.68
C PHE A 24 -27.14 15.50 28.40
N LEU A 25 -27.17 14.71 27.32
CA LEU A 25 -26.65 15.10 26.02
C LEU A 25 -27.45 16.26 25.43
N ALA A 26 -28.79 16.20 25.49
CA ALA A 26 -29.65 17.29 25.05
C ALA A 26 -29.45 18.57 25.88
N TYR A 27 -29.25 18.44 27.20
CA TYR A 27 -28.94 19.57 28.08
C TYR A 27 -27.60 20.22 27.71
N LYS A 28 -26.54 19.42 27.50
CA LYS A 28 -25.24 19.94 27.05
C LYS A 28 -25.35 20.64 25.70
N PHE A 29 -26.04 20.04 24.74
CA PHE A 29 -26.21 20.61 23.41
C PHE A 29 -27.02 21.92 23.43
N TRP A 30 -28.07 21.98 24.25
CA TRP A 30 -28.94 23.17 24.35
C TRP A 30 -28.29 24.33 25.12
N PHE A 31 -27.49 24.05 26.15
CA PHE A 31 -26.80 25.10 26.93
C PHE A 31 -25.66 25.75 26.14
N VAL A 32 -24.89 24.98 25.37
CA VAL A 32 -23.79 25.51 24.53
C VAL A 32 -24.32 26.42 23.43
N LYS A 33 -25.41 26.03 22.76
CA LYS A 33 -26.02 26.84 21.69
C LYS A 33 -26.63 28.16 22.21
N LYS A 34 -27.17 28.15 23.43
CA LYS A 34 -27.83 29.32 24.02
C LYS A 34 -26.84 30.39 24.48
N ASP A 35 -25.65 30.02 24.92
CA ASP A 35 -24.63 30.98 25.37
C ASP A 35 -24.08 31.82 24.20
N LEU A 36 -23.96 31.21 23.00
CA LEU A 36 -23.44 31.90 21.81
C LEU A 36 -24.48 32.82 21.15
N ASP A 37 -25.74 32.37 20.98
CA ASP A 37 -26.84 33.21 20.47
C ASP A 37 -27.17 34.38 21.43
N LEU A 38 -26.96 34.19 22.73
CA LEU A 38 -27.11 35.25 23.73
C LEU A 38 -25.97 36.27 23.62
N GLN A 39 -24.74 35.84 23.34
CA GLN A 39 -23.59 36.74 23.18
C GLN A 39 -23.61 37.53 21.85
N LEU A 40 -24.08 36.93 20.75
CA LEU A 40 -24.33 37.66 19.49
C LEU A 40 -25.37 38.80 19.68
N ASN A 41 -26.36 38.61 20.56
CA ASN A 41 -27.32 39.65 20.93
C ASN A 41 -26.73 40.75 21.85
N ILE A 42 -25.65 40.47 22.60
CA ILE A 42 -24.97 41.47 23.45
C ILE A 42 -24.22 42.50 22.59
N HIS A 43 -23.69 42.09 21.44
CA HIS A 43 -23.02 42.97 20.49
C HIS A 43 -23.95 44.10 19.96
N SER A 44 -25.26 43.85 19.91
CA SER A 44 -26.27 44.86 19.53
C SER A 44 -26.47 46.00 20.56
N LYS A 45 -25.90 45.86 21.77
CA LYS A 45 -25.98 46.82 22.88
C LYS A 45 -24.68 47.59 23.13
N LEU A 46 -23.69 47.47 22.26
CA LEU A 46 -22.43 48.22 22.36
C LEU A 46 -22.67 49.73 22.19
N PRO A 47 -22.01 50.59 22.99
CA PRO A 47 -21.97 52.03 22.73
C PRO A 47 -21.49 52.32 21.31
N GLU A 48 -22.07 53.33 20.64
CA GLU A 48 -21.71 53.69 19.25
C GLU A 48 -20.21 53.99 19.10
N GLU A 49 -19.57 54.49 20.15
CA GLU A 49 -18.15 54.82 20.19
C GLU A 49 -17.22 53.58 20.19
N ILE A 50 -17.72 52.42 20.64
CA ILE A 50 -16.95 51.16 20.76
C ILE A 50 -17.15 50.25 19.54
N LYS A 51 -18.28 50.38 18.84
CA LYS A 51 -18.61 49.54 17.66
C LYS A 51 -17.50 49.44 16.62
N PRO A 52 -16.79 50.53 16.22
CA PRO A 52 -15.74 50.43 15.21
C PRO A 52 -14.56 49.55 15.65
N VAL A 53 -14.17 49.63 16.92
CA VAL A 53 -13.08 48.81 17.48
C VAL A 53 -13.48 47.35 17.53
N SER A 54 -14.71 47.08 18.01
CA SER A 54 -15.26 45.74 18.12
C SER A 54 -15.36 45.06 16.75
N GLN A 55 -15.91 45.75 15.76
CA GLN A 55 -16.04 45.25 14.38
C GLN A 55 -14.69 44.96 13.72
N MET A 56 -13.67 45.79 13.99
CA MET A 56 -12.32 45.54 13.49
C MET A 56 -11.72 44.28 14.12
N LEU A 57 -11.85 44.10 15.43
CA LEU A 57 -11.35 42.91 16.11
C LEU A 57 -12.10 41.65 15.66
N ASP A 58 -13.42 41.71 15.53
CA ASP A 58 -14.23 40.59 15.01
C ASP A 58 -13.81 40.24 13.56
N SER A 59 -13.61 41.25 12.70
CA SER A 59 -13.17 41.04 11.32
C SER A 59 -11.77 40.41 11.26
N CYS A 60 -10.83 40.89 12.07
CA CYS A 60 -9.49 40.29 12.14
C CYS A 60 -9.54 38.85 12.68
N THR A 61 -10.39 38.59 13.67
CA THR A 61 -10.63 37.24 14.20
C THR A 61 -11.21 36.33 13.13
N GLN A 62 -12.12 36.85 12.30
CA GLN A 62 -12.70 36.13 11.18
C GLN A 62 -11.64 35.79 10.12
N ASP A 63 -10.72 36.71 9.82
CA ASP A 63 -9.62 36.47 8.89
C ASP A 63 -8.63 35.43 9.42
N LEU A 64 -8.27 35.49 10.71
CA LEU A 64 -7.46 34.46 11.37
C LEU A 64 -8.14 33.10 11.32
N LEU A 65 -9.42 33.02 11.68
CA LEU A 65 -10.18 31.79 11.63
C LEU A 65 -10.23 31.23 10.21
N LYS A 66 -10.48 32.08 9.21
CA LYS A 66 -10.53 31.67 7.81
C LYS A 66 -9.19 31.07 7.35
N ASN A 67 -8.07 31.74 7.64
CA ASN A 67 -6.75 31.23 7.29
C ASN A 67 -6.48 29.85 7.94
N GLY A 68 -6.82 29.70 9.21
CA GLY A 68 -6.68 28.42 9.92
C GLY A 68 -7.55 27.32 9.30
N VAL A 69 -8.80 27.63 8.95
CA VAL A 69 -9.73 26.67 8.32
C VAL A 69 -9.25 26.26 6.93
N ASP A 70 -8.73 27.20 6.13
CA ASP A 70 -8.17 26.93 4.80
C ASP A 70 -6.93 26.02 4.89
N MET A 71 -6.05 26.25 5.87
CA MET A 71 -4.90 25.38 6.17
C MET A 71 -5.35 23.98 6.57
N LEU A 72 -6.31 23.89 7.50
CA LEU A 72 -6.80 22.65 8.05
C LEU A 72 -7.51 21.79 6.98
N GLY A 73 -8.35 22.41 6.13
CA GLY A 73 -9.00 21.73 5.01
C GLY A 73 -8.00 21.22 3.98
N SER A 74 -7.06 22.09 3.56
CA SER A 74 -6.02 21.71 2.59
C SER A 74 -5.08 20.60 3.06
N SER A 75 -5.02 20.38 4.38
CA SER A 75 -4.08 19.47 5.04
C SER A 75 -4.80 18.37 5.81
N GLY A 76 -5.98 17.93 5.35
CA GLY A 76 -6.63 16.70 5.81
C GLY A 76 -7.02 16.70 7.28
N GLY A 77 -7.37 17.87 7.83
CA GLY A 77 -7.75 18.04 9.22
C GLY A 77 -6.61 18.43 10.16
N TYR A 78 -5.41 18.71 9.65
CA TYR A 78 -4.26 19.13 10.46
C TYR A 78 -3.82 20.55 10.13
N ILE A 79 -3.55 21.37 11.14
CA ILE A 79 -2.72 22.57 11.01
C ILE A 79 -1.27 22.21 11.29
N GLU A 80 -1.06 21.42 12.35
CA GLU A 80 0.21 20.83 12.71
C GLU A 80 0.23 19.37 12.27
N LEU A 81 1.05 19.06 11.28
CA LEU A 81 1.15 17.71 10.75
C LEU A 81 1.77 16.75 11.80
N PRO A 82 1.30 15.50 11.90
CA PRO A 82 1.85 14.51 12.82
C PRO A 82 3.36 14.31 12.63
N GLU A 83 4.09 14.25 13.75
CA GLU A 83 5.55 14.05 13.72
C GLU A 83 5.96 12.76 13.00
N GLU A 84 7.09 12.84 12.30
CA GLU A 84 7.64 11.76 11.50
C GLU A 84 8.66 10.96 12.30
N VAL A 85 8.32 9.71 12.61
CA VAL A 85 9.19 8.82 13.41
C VAL A 85 10.17 8.03 12.52
N PHE A 86 9.92 7.91 11.21
CA PHE A 86 10.67 7.05 10.29
C PHE A 86 11.14 7.81 9.05
N LEU A 87 12.40 7.63 8.66
CA LEU A 87 12.94 8.16 7.41
C LEU A 87 12.46 7.31 6.21
N THR A 88 12.05 7.98 5.13
CA THR A 88 11.69 7.33 3.86
C THR A 88 12.91 6.63 3.23
N ASN A 89 12.70 5.44 2.67
CA ASN A 89 13.72 4.69 1.93
C ASN A 89 13.07 3.74 0.91
N LEU A 90 13.87 2.93 0.20
CA LEU A 90 13.38 2.02 -0.84
C LEU A 90 12.32 1.02 -0.35
N PHE A 91 12.33 0.65 0.93
CA PHE A 91 11.37 -0.28 1.54
C PHE A 91 10.25 0.44 2.32
N ILE A 92 10.41 1.76 2.54
CA ILE A 92 9.44 2.62 3.23
C ILE A 92 9.16 3.81 2.30
N PRO A 93 8.40 3.59 1.22
CA PRO A 93 8.19 4.63 0.22
C PRO A 93 7.40 5.81 0.81
N LEU A 94 6.51 5.57 1.78
CA LEU A 94 5.55 6.58 2.23
C LEU A 94 5.68 6.92 3.73
N SER A 95 5.98 8.19 4.02
CA SER A 95 6.02 8.80 5.35
C SER A 95 4.62 9.10 5.92
N SER A 96 4.53 9.78 7.08
CA SER A 96 3.23 10.20 7.68
C SER A 96 2.54 11.31 6.87
N LYS A 97 3.26 11.88 5.93
CA LYS A 97 2.84 12.93 5.00
C LYS A 97 3.40 12.64 3.61
N LEU A 98 2.73 13.13 2.58
CA LEU A 98 3.18 13.11 1.19
C LEU A 98 3.45 14.55 0.75
N GLU A 99 4.64 14.81 0.23
CA GLU A 99 4.93 16.06 -0.47
C GLU A 99 4.30 16.02 -1.87
N VAL A 100 3.17 16.70 -2.03
CA VAL A 100 2.40 16.70 -3.28
C VAL A 100 3.07 17.59 -4.32
N VAL A 101 3.55 18.76 -3.89
CA VAL A 101 4.41 19.69 -4.64
C VAL A 101 5.40 20.32 -3.66
N ASN A 102 6.51 20.86 -4.18
CA ASN A 102 7.57 21.45 -3.35
C ASN A 102 7.02 22.40 -2.27
N GLY A 103 7.22 22.05 -1.00
CA GLY A 103 6.79 22.83 0.15
C GLY A 103 5.32 22.68 0.57
N PHE A 104 4.55 21.81 -0.08
CA PHE A 104 3.17 21.49 0.30
C PHE A 104 3.02 19.99 0.58
N SER A 105 2.74 19.68 1.85
CA SER A 105 2.58 18.32 2.34
C SER A 105 1.15 18.05 2.78
N VAL A 106 0.62 16.88 2.40
CA VAL A 106 -0.70 16.39 2.81
C VAL A 106 -0.51 15.17 3.70
N PRO A 107 -1.23 15.05 4.84
CA PRO A 107 -1.09 13.90 5.72
C PRO A 107 -1.58 12.60 5.05
N VAL A 108 -0.95 11.50 5.44
CA VAL A 108 -1.34 10.16 5.03
C VAL A 108 -2.26 9.59 6.11
N TRP A 109 -3.56 9.52 5.81
CA TRP A 109 -4.58 8.99 6.70
C TRP A 109 -4.49 7.48 6.86
N PHE A 110 -4.14 6.73 5.83
CA PHE A 110 -3.97 5.28 5.91
C PHE A 110 -2.66 4.84 5.28
N ARG A 111 -1.90 4.00 5.99
CA ARG A 111 -0.66 3.38 5.48
C ARG A 111 -0.30 2.10 6.23
N GLU A 112 0.49 1.27 5.58
CA GLU A 112 1.21 0.18 6.21
C GLU A 112 2.64 0.61 6.56
N ARG A 113 3.00 0.43 7.83
CA ARG A 113 4.35 0.66 8.34
C ARG A 113 5.30 -0.46 7.90
N PRO A 114 6.62 -0.27 8.01
CA PRO A 114 7.61 -1.29 7.61
C PRO A 114 7.48 -2.60 8.41
N THR A 115 6.86 -2.51 9.59
CA THR A 115 6.52 -3.64 10.47
C THR A 115 5.36 -4.49 9.97
N GLY A 116 4.67 -4.09 8.89
CA GLY A 116 3.41 -4.69 8.44
C GLY A 116 2.18 -4.25 9.24
N GLU A 117 2.35 -3.29 10.17
CA GLU A 117 1.26 -2.68 10.93
C GLU A 117 0.52 -1.66 10.05
N GLN A 118 -0.80 -1.82 9.92
CA GLN A 118 -1.64 -0.83 9.26
C GLN A 118 -2.08 0.22 10.26
N VAL A 119 -1.84 1.49 9.93
CA VAL A 119 -2.18 2.62 10.80
C VAL A 119 -3.13 3.57 10.11
N THR A 120 -4.09 4.07 10.89
CA THR A 120 -5.05 5.08 10.46
C THR A 120 -4.87 6.33 11.32
N ASN A 121 -4.51 7.44 10.70
CA ASN A 121 -4.23 8.73 11.30
C ASN A 121 -5.25 9.78 10.81
N ILE A 122 -6.51 9.57 11.16
CA ILE A 122 -7.58 10.53 10.90
C ILE A 122 -7.75 11.37 12.17
N PRO A 123 -7.65 12.70 12.11
CA PRO A 123 -7.82 13.53 13.29
C PRO A 123 -9.28 13.52 13.72
N SER A 124 -9.54 13.48 15.03
CA SER A 124 -10.91 13.65 15.52
C SER A 124 -11.39 15.09 15.31
N LYS A 125 -12.70 15.29 15.30
CA LYS A 125 -13.28 16.64 15.20
C LYS A 125 -12.84 17.55 16.34
N GLU A 126 -12.73 16.99 17.54
CA GLU A 126 -12.22 17.68 18.73
C GLU A 126 -10.73 18.04 18.57
N GLU A 127 -9.92 17.19 17.94
CA GLU A 127 -8.52 17.51 17.62
C GLU A 127 -8.41 18.63 16.58
N MET A 128 -9.28 18.65 15.56
CA MET A 128 -9.35 19.75 14.58
C MET A 128 -9.74 21.07 15.24
N GLU A 129 -10.77 21.06 16.11
CA GLU A 129 -11.19 22.22 16.90
C GLU A 129 -10.05 22.73 17.78
N PHE A 130 -9.35 21.81 18.47
CA PHE A 130 -8.23 22.17 19.34
C PHE A 130 -7.06 22.79 18.56
N GLN A 131 -6.71 22.28 17.38
CA GLN A 131 -5.65 22.87 16.56
C GLN A 131 -6.03 24.26 16.04
N LEU A 132 -7.29 24.48 15.65
CA LEU A 132 -7.79 25.81 15.29
C LEU A 132 -7.79 26.76 16.48
N GLU A 133 -8.14 26.27 17.68
CA GLU A 133 -8.08 27.04 18.92
C GLU A 133 -6.65 27.53 19.19
N ASN A 134 -5.66 26.64 19.12
CA ASN A 134 -4.26 27.01 19.33
C ASN A 134 -3.79 28.00 18.26
N TYR A 135 -4.05 27.71 16.98
CA TYR A 135 -3.66 28.58 15.88
C TYR A 135 -4.20 30.01 16.05
N VAL A 136 -5.50 30.17 16.34
CA VAL A 136 -6.07 31.51 16.53
C VAL A 136 -5.51 32.16 17.80
N SER A 137 -5.39 31.43 18.91
CA SER A 137 -4.90 32.00 20.18
C SER A 137 -3.47 32.51 20.07
N GLU A 138 -2.59 31.77 19.39
CA GLU A 138 -1.19 32.14 19.17
C GLU A 138 -1.04 33.35 18.24
N ASN A 139 -1.93 33.49 17.25
CA ASN A 139 -1.87 34.56 16.25
C ASN A 139 -2.73 35.78 16.61
N PHE A 140 -3.60 35.70 17.62
CA PHE A 140 -4.55 36.76 17.97
C PHE A 140 -3.89 38.10 18.34
N TYR A 141 -2.67 38.07 18.87
CA TYR A 141 -1.91 39.28 19.17
C TYR A 141 -1.72 40.19 17.94
N THR A 142 -1.70 39.63 16.73
CA THR A 142 -1.65 40.41 15.48
C THR A 142 -2.90 41.28 15.30
N CYS A 143 -4.07 40.85 15.77
CA CYS A 143 -5.29 41.66 15.77
C CYS A 143 -5.23 42.82 16.75
N LEU A 144 -4.50 42.66 17.86
CA LEU A 144 -4.33 43.72 18.85
C LEU A 144 -3.45 44.86 18.33
N GLU A 145 -2.55 44.58 17.38
CA GLU A 145 -1.71 45.61 16.75
C GLU A 145 -2.55 46.64 15.97
N LEU A 146 -3.70 46.22 15.43
CA LEU A 146 -4.63 47.09 14.71
C LEU A 146 -5.30 48.13 15.63
N LEU A 147 -5.27 47.94 16.95
CA LEU A 147 -5.77 48.95 17.91
C LEU A 147 -4.99 50.27 17.80
N SER A 148 -3.77 50.25 17.25
CA SER A 148 -2.98 51.46 17.01
C SER A 148 -3.62 52.44 16.00
N ASP A 149 -4.56 51.98 15.17
CA ASP A 149 -5.33 52.82 14.25
C ASP A 149 -6.35 53.74 14.96
N PHE A 150 -6.51 53.56 16.28
CA PHE A 150 -7.40 54.34 17.13
C PHE A 150 -6.61 55.20 18.14
N PRO A 151 -5.86 56.23 17.69
CA PRO A 151 -4.96 57.00 18.57
C PRO A 151 -5.66 57.83 19.66
N ASN A 152 -6.99 58.03 19.52
CA ASN A 152 -7.80 58.75 20.50
C ASN A 152 -8.36 57.85 21.62
N TYR A 153 -8.02 56.56 21.62
CA TYR A 153 -8.51 55.55 22.54
C TYR A 153 -7.34 55.08 23.41
N ASN A 154 -7.58 54.89 24.71
CA ASN A 154 -6.58 54.32 25.60
C ASN A 154 -6.94 52.87 25.92
N PHE A 155 -6.17 51.93 25.36
CA PHE A 155 -6.35 50.50 25.53
C PHE A 155 -5.45 49.96 26.64
N VAL A 156 -6.03 49.27 27.61
CA VAL A 156 -5.30 48.51 28.63
C VAL A 156 -5.64 47.05 28.42
N ALA A 157 -4.75 46.34 27.72
CA ALA A 157 -4.80 44.88 27.64
C ALA A 157 -4.23 44.30 28.93
N ARG A 158 -4.97 43.39 29.58
CA ARG A 158 -4.40 42.60 30.67
C ARG A 158 -3.41 41.61 30.06
N LYS A 159 -2.27 41.42 30.71
CA LYS A 159 -1.26 40.43 30.31
C LYS A 159 -1.73 39.02 30.70
N GLU A 160 -2.86 38.61 30.14
CA GLU A 160 -3.49 37.31 30.31
C GLU A 160 -3.27 36.47 29.05
N GLU A 161 -3.37 35.15 29.19
CA GLU A 161 -3.28 34.21 28.07
C GLU A 161 -4.56 34.30 27.23
N VAL A 162 -4.41 34.41 25.90
CA VAL A 162 -5.55 34.40 24.97
C VAL A 162 -6.14 32.98 24.97
N LYS A 163 -7.44 32.87 25.19
CA LYS A 163 -8.14 31.58 25.11
C LYS A 163 -9.18 31.65 24.01
N SER A 164 -9.24 30.61 23.20
CA SER A 164 -10.30 30.50 22.21
C SER A 164 -11.06 29.18 22.34
N LYS A 165 -12.29 29.18 21.85
CA LYS A 165 -13.13 28.01 21.73
C LYS A 165 -13.68 27.95 20.32
N VAL A 166 -13.40 26.86 19.61
CA VAL A 166 -13.88 26.61 18.25
C VAL A 166 -14.97 25.55 18.28
N ASN A 167 -15.93 25.69 17.38
CA ASN A 167 -16.98 24.71 17.12
C ASN A 167 -17.11 24.54 15.60
N ILE A 168 -16.82 23.35 15.10
CA ILE A 168 -16.97 23.02 13.68
C ILE A 168 -18.39 22.49 13.46
N LEU A 169 -19.20 23.15 12.65
CA LEU A 169 -20.49 22.64 12.17
C LEU A 169 -20.37 22.25 10.69
N ASP A 170 -21.43 21.66 10.13
CA ASP A 170 -21.41 21.13 8.76
C ASP A 170 -21.00 22.17 7.71
N ASN A 171 -21.53 23.39 7.82
CA ASN A 171 -21.31 24.47 6.84
C ASN A 171 -20.86 25.80 7.46
N ILE A 172 -20.51 25.80 8.75
CA ILE A 172 -20.09 26.98 9.50
C ILE A 172 -19.03 26.56 10.50
N VAL A 173 -17.95 27.33 10.62
CA VAL A 173 -17.02 27.23 11.75
C VAL A 173 -17.18 28.48 12.59
N GLU A 174 -17.39 28.29 13.89
CA GLU A 174 -17.60 29.36 14.85
C GLU A 174 -16.44 29.41 15.84
N ILE A 175 -16.02 30.61 16.22
CA ILE A 175 -15.01 30.82 17.25
C ILE A 175 -15.46 31.89 18.24
N SER A 176 -15.13 31.66 19.50
CA SER A 176 -15.16 32.67 20.56
C SER A 176 -13.75 32.84 21.12
N VAL A 177 -13.24 34.07 21.11
CA VAL A 177 -11.94 34.42 21.70
C VAL A 177 -12.21 35.21 22.98
N ASP A 178 -11.79 34.66 24.11
CA ASP A 178 -11.83 35.30 25.42
C ASP A 178 -10.50 36.03 25.65
N PHE A 179 -10.56 37.36 25.52
CA PHE A 179 -9.44 38.24 25.79
C PHE A 179 -9.96 39.61 26.26
N PRO A 180 -9.94 39.90 27.58
CA PRO A 180 -10.46 41.15 28.13
C PRO A 180 -9.60 42.37 27.79
N ILE A 181 -10.20 43.29 27.02
CA ILE A 181 -9.61 44.57 26.64
C ILE A 181 -10.37 45.70 27.36
N GLU A 182 -9.68 46.43 28.22
CA GLU A 182 -10.23 47.65 28.82
C GLU A 182 -10.02 48.82 27.86
N ILE A 183 -11.12 49.41 27.41
CA ILE A 183 -11.15 50.54 26.48
C ILE A 183 -11.60 51.78 27.25
N ASN A 184 -10.77 52.81 27.28
CA ASN A 184 -11.09 54.09 27.91
C ASN A 184 -11.22 55.18 26.83
N ILE A 185 -12.42 55.74 26.70
CA ILE A 185 -12.75 56.83 25.76
C ILE A 185 -13.35 57.99 26.57
N ARG A 186 -12.59 59.06 26.76
CA ARG A 186 -13.00 60.22 27.56
C ARG A 186 -13.46 59.78 28.97
N ASP A 187 -14.78 59.78 29.24
CA ASP A 187 -15.39 59.40 30.52
C ASP A 187 -16.02 57.99 30.50
N ILE A 188 -15.91 57.26 29.38
CA ILE A 188 -16.49 55.93 29.19
C ILE A 188 -15.39 54.88 29.34
N ASN A 189 -15.55 54.02 30.34
CA ASN A 189 -14.74 52.82 30.52
C ASN A 189 -15.59 51.63 30.09
N PHE A 190 -15.08 50.85 29.14
CA PHE A 190 -15.76 49.66 28.63
C PHE A 190 -14.82 48.46 28.68
N LEU A 191 -15.33 47.31 29.13
CA LEU A 191 -14.60 46.05 29.12
C LEU A 191 -15.13 45.20 27.98
N LEU A 192 -14.31 45.01 26.94
CA LEU A 192 -14.61 44.13 25.83
C LEU A 192 -13.98 42.77 26.11
N SER A 193 -14.79 41.78 26.49
CA SER A 193 -14.29 40.46 26.95
C SER A 193 -14.17 39.41 25.85
N ASN A 194 -15.16 39.30 24.97
CA ASN A 194 -15.24 38.21 24.00
C ASN A 194 -15.34 38.76 22.58
N GLN A 195 -14.56 38.20 21.66
CA GLN A 195 -14.72 38.40 20.22
C GLN A 195 -15.34 37.17 19.61
N LEU A 196 -16.29 37.38 18.70
CA LEU A 196 -17.02 36.30 18.06
C LEU A 196 -16.82 36.41 16.56
N ALA A 197 -16.36 35.33 15.95
CA ALA A 197 -16.27 35.23 14.51
C ALA A 197 -16.90 33.95 14.01
N ARG A 198 -17.38 34.00 12.77
CA ARG A 198 -17.92 32.84 12.06
C ARG A 198 -17.44 32.86 10.62
N VAL A 199 -17.15 31.68 10.09
CA VAL A 199 -16.78 31.49 8.69
C VAL A 199 -17.75 30.48 8.09
N GLU A 200 -18.46 30.88 7.03
CA GLU A 200 -19.43 30.03 6.32
C GLU A 200 -18.68 29.14 5.31
N VAL A 201 -18.21 27.98 5.77
CA VAL A 201 -17.43 27.00 5.00
C VAL A 201 -17.84 25.57 5.32
N PRO A 202 -17.86 24.66 4.32
CA PRO A 202 -18.34 23.29 4.47
C PRO A 202 -17.35 22.32 5.16
N LEU A 203 -16.48 22.82 6.05
CA LEU A 203 -15.40 22.03 6.66
C LEU A 203 -15.93 20.77 7.34
N GLY A 204 -16.93 20.90 8.22
CA GLY A 204 -17.48 19.75 8.95
C GLY A 204 -18.08 18.71 8.00
N ARG A 205 -18.87 19.15 7.01
CA ARG A 205 -19.48 18.25 6.03
C ARG A 205 -18.45 17.55 5.15
N LEU A 206 -17.44 18.27 4.65
CA LEU A 206 -16.39 17.66 3.83
C LEU A 206 -15.53 16.67 4.61
N TYR A 207 -15.24 16.96 5.88
CA TYR A 207 -14.55 16.03 6.77
C TYR A 207 -15.34 14.71 6.93
N GLU A 208 -16.63 14.79 7.24
CA GLU A 208 -17.47 13.58 7.40
C GLU A 208 -17.53 12.76 6.09
N ASN A 209 -17.69 13.43 4.94
CA ASN A 209 -17.66 12.76 3.63
C ASN A 209 -16.29 12.11 3.35
N ALA A 210 -15.17 12.76 3.70
CA ALA A 210 -13.84 12.21 3.53
C ALA A 210 -13.62 10.95 4.38
N VAL A 211 -14.07 10.98 5.64
CA VAL A 211 -14.05 9.83 6.54
C VAL A 211 -14.90 8.68 6.00
N GLU A 212 -16.09 8.98 5.48
CA GLU A 212 -16.97 7.98 4.86
C GLU A 212 -16.32 7.32 3.63
N ILE A 213 -15.72 8.11 2.73
CA ILE A 213 -14.99 7.59 1.56
C ILE A 213 -13.88 6.64 1.99
N LEU A 214 -13.03 7.06 2.94
CA LEU A 214 -11.93 6.21 3.40
C LEU A 214 -12.45 4.95 4.11
N LYS A 215 -13.56 5.05 4.86
CA LYS A 215 -14.21 3.89 5.47
C LYS A 215 -14.71 2.91 4.42
N LYS A 216 -15.43 3.38 3.38
CA LYS A 216 -15.91 2.54 2.28
C LYS A 216 -14.76 1.94 1.48
N GLU A 217 -13.68 2.69 1.29
CA GLU A 217 -12.43 2.20 0.70
C GLU A 217 -11.82 1.07 1.54
N ASN A 218 -11.75 1.23 2.86
CA ASN A 218 -11.31 0.15 3.76
C ASN A 218 -12.26 -1.05 3.76
N GLU A 219 -13.57 -0.88 3.56
CA GLU A 219 -14.52 -1.99 3.54
C GLU A 219 -14.50 -2.76 2.20
N ASN A 220 -14.40 -2.04 1.08
CA ASN A 220 -14.63 -2.59 -0.26
C ASN A 220 -13.34 -2.74 -1.09
N TYR A 221 -12.27 -2.04 -0.72
CA TYR A 221 -10.97 -2.01 -1.41
C TYR A 221 -11.13 -1.62 -2.89
N PHE A 222 -11.90 -0.56 -3.16
CA PHE A 222 -12.22 -0.22 -4.55
C PHE A 222 -10.99 0.28 -5.30
N LEU A 223 -10.06 0.98 -4.65
CA LEU A 223 -8.81 1.43 -5.26
C LEU A 223 -7.88 0.24 -5.57
N GLU A 224 -7.73 -0.73 -4.67
CA GLU A 224 -7.00 -1.98 -4.95
C GLU A 224 -7.64 -2.78 -6.07
N ARG A 225 -8.96 -2.98 -6.04
CA ARG A 225 -9.66 -3.73 -7.08
C ARG A 225 -9.46 -3.09 -8.46
N LYS A 226 -9.55 -1.76 -8.55
CA LYS A 226 -9.21 -1.05 -9.79
C LYS A 226 -7.77 -1.28 -10.19
N THR A 227 -6.82 -1.27 -9.25
CA THR A 227 -5.42 -1.59 -9.56
C THR A 227 -5.27 -2.98 -10.14
N LEU A 228 -5.92 -4.00 -9.57
CA LEU A 228 -5.87 -5.37 -10.06
C LEU A 228 -6.52 -5.51 -11.44
N ASP A 229 -7.66 -4.86 -11.66
CA ASP A 229 -8.30 -4.83 -12.98
C ASP A 229 -7.38 -4.19 -14.03
N LEU A 230 -6.58 -3.18 -13.66
CA LEU A 230 -5.59 -2.56 -14.55
C LEU A 230 -4.44 -3.53 -14.89
N LEU A 231 -3.99 -4.36 -13.94
CA LEU A 231 -3.01 -5.40 -14.24
C LEU A 231 -3.54 -6.40 -15.28
N VAL A 232 -4.83 -6.75 -15.18
CA VAL A 232 -5.47 -7.66 -16.14
C VAL A 232 -5.72 -6.97 -17.49
N ALA A 233 -6.19 -5.72 -17.48
CA ALA A 233 -6.58 -5.00 -18.69
C ALA A 233 -5.38 -4.58 -19.56
N TYR A 234 -4.20 -4.41 -18.94
CA TYR A 234 -2.97 -3.99 -19.60
C TYR A 234 -1.89 -5.09 -19.58
N ASP A 235 -2.30 -6.37 -19.60
CA ASP A 235 -1.40 -7.55 -19.56
C ASP A 235 -0.27 -7.49 -20.60
N ASP A 236 -0.56 -6.99 -21.81
CA ASP A 236 0.43 -6.82 -22.89
C ASP A 236 1.57 -5.84 -22.52
N GLU A 237 1.30 -4.89 -21.63
CA GLU A 237 2.22 -3.82 -21.21
C GLU A 237 2.79 -4.04 -19.80
N VAL A 238 2.01 -4.70 -18.93
CA VAL A 238 2.31 -5.05 -17.54
C VAL A 238 1.90 -6.53 -17.36
N PRO A 239 2.83 -7.48 -17.60
CA PRO A 239 2.50 -8.89 -17.72
C PRO A 239 1.94 -9.44 -16.41
N TYR A 240 0.72 -9.95 -16.41
CA TYR A 240 0.02 -10.49 -15.25
C TYR A 240 -0.09 -12.01 -15.36
N SER A 241 -0.84 -12.52 -16.34
CA SER A 241 -0.91 -13.96 -16.60
C SER A 241 -1.48 -14.28 -17.98
N GLY A 242 -0.74 -15.08 -18.74
CA GLY A 242 -1.13 -15.48 -20.08
C GLY A 242 -0.51 -16.80 -20.51
N ILE A 243 -1.02 -17.31 -21.63
CA ILE A 243 -0.44 -18.44 -22.36
C ILE A 243 -0.14 -17.94 -23.78
N ASP A 244 1.12 -17.98 -24.15
CA ASP A 244 1.58 -17.67 -25.50
C ASP A 244 1.86 -18.95 -26.26
N LEU A 245 1.63 -18.91 -27.58
CA LEU A 245 1.94 -20.01 -28.51
C LEU A 245 3.39 -19.98 -29.01
N GLU A 246 4.20 -19.09 -28.44
CA GLU A 246 5.58 -18.84 -28.84
C GLU A 246 6.52 -19.87 -28.19
N CYS A 247 7.57 -20.25 -28.92
CA CYS A 247 8.52 -21.28 -28.50
C CYS A 247 9.68 -20.78 -27.64
N TYR A 248 9.73 -19.48 -27.35
CA TYR A 248 10.75 -18.86 -26.51
C TYR A 248 10.13 -18.30 -25.22
N GLU A 249 10.89 -18.28 -24.13
CA GLU A 249 10.45 -17.64 -22.89
C GLU A 249 10.37 -16.13 -23.10
N LYS A 250 9.16 -15.56 -23.09
CA LYS A 250 9.01 -14.10 -23.05
C LYS A 250 9.68 -13.57 -21.79
N THR A 251 10.46 -12.50 -21.97
CA THR A 251 11.11 -11.79 -20.88
C THR A 251 10.71 -10.32 -20.89
N TRP A 252 10.59 -9.76 -19.70
CA TRP A 252 10.24 -8.36 -19.50
C TRP A 252 11.26 -7.70 -18.57
N SER A 253 11.55 -6.42 -18.82
CA SER A 253 12.33 -5.60 -17.90
C SER A 253 11.41 -5.08 -16.80
N LYS A 254 11.68 -5.47 -15.55
CA LYS A 254 10.98 -5.02 -14.36
C LYS A 254 10.95 -3.50 -14.28
N THR A 255 12.05 -2.82 -14.58
CA THR A 255 12.11 -1.35 -14.59
C THR A 255 11.13 -0.75 -15.60
N LYS A 256 11.05 -1.30 -16.81
CA LYS A 256 10.07 -0.84 -17.83
C LYS A 256 8.63 -1.14 -17.41
N VAL A 257 8.38 -2.33 -16.88
CA VAL A 257 7.06 -2.73 -16.37
C VAL A 257 6.60 -1.80 -15.25
N VAL A 258 7.48 -1.50 -14.29
CA VAL A 258 7.19 -0.57 -13.18
C VAL A 258 6.93 0.84 -13.72
N GLN A 259 7.75 1.33 -14.66
CA GLN A 259 7.51 2.64 -15.28
C GLN A 259 6.14 2.69 -15.96
N ARG A 260 5.80 1.64 -16.72
CA ARG A 260 4.55 1.56 -17.46
C ARG A 260 3.34 1.47 -16.54
N LEU A 261 3.43 0.68 -15.47
CA LEU A 261 2.42 0.60 -14.42
C LEU A 261 2.16 1.98 -13.81
N LYS A 262 3.19 2.78 -13.52
CA LYS A 262 3.02 4.14 -12.99
C LYS A 262 2.25 5.06 -13.95
N GLU A 263 2.53 4.98 -15.25
CA GLU A 263 1.82 5.76 -16.27
C GLU A 263 0.34 5.35 -16.35
N ILE A 264 0.06 4.05 -16.34
CA ILE A 264 -1.30 3.48 -16.32
C ILE A 264 -2.04 3.94 -15.06
N LEU A 265 -1.41 3.86 -13.89
CA LEU A 265 -2.01 4.32 -12.63
C LEU A 265 -2.34 5.81 -12.68
N GLN A 266 -1.47 6.65 -13.26
CA GLN A 266 -1.70 8.10 -13.34
C GLN A 266 -3.00 8.43 -14.08
N SER A 267 -3.24 7.83 -15.26
CA SER A 267 -4.43 8.11 -16.06
C SER A 267 -5.70 7.48 -15.48
N ASN A 268 -5.59 6.26 -14.96
CA ASN A 268 -6.77 5.50 -14.53
C ASN A 268 -7.24 5.89 -13.13
N VAL A 269 -6.33 6.17 -12.19
CA VAL A 269 -6.70 6.70 -10.87
C VAL A 269 -7.40 8.06 -11.03
N ALA A 270 -6.90 8.92 -11.93
CA ALA A 270 -7.52 10.22 -12.23
C ALA A 270 -8.89 10.12 -12.90
N SER A 271 -9.32 8.94 -13.35
CA SER A 271 -10.63 8.71 -13.98
C SER A 271 -11.70 8.27 -12.98
N ILE A 272 -11.31 7.84 -11.76
CA ILE A 272 -12.25 7.36 -10.73
C ILE A 272 -13.14 8.50 -10.25
N ARG A 273 -14.45 8.24 -10.11
CA ARG A 273 -15.46 9.18 -9.61
C ARG A 273 -16.32 8.57 -8.52
N ILE A 274 -16.84 9.40 -7.62
CA ILE A 274 -17.80 8.96 -6.59
C ILE A 274 -19.23 9.18 -7.08
N SER A 275 -20.06 8.13 -6.98
CA SER A 275 -21.49 8.21 -7.32
C SER A 275 -22.18 9.34 -6.56
N GLY A 276 -23.07 10.07 -7.24
CA GLY A 276 -23.83 11.19 -6.67
C GLY A 276 -23.04 12.50 -6.44
N THR A 277 -21.75 12.55 -6.82
CA THR A 277 -20.94 13.78 -6.86
C THR A 277 -20.99 14.43 -8.25
N ASN A 278 -20.46 15.64 -8.38
CA ASN A 278 -20.36 16.35 -9.64
C ASN A 278 -19.12 15.89 -10.41
N TYR A 279 -19.34 15.37 -11.62
CA TYR A 279 -18.29 14.96 -12.54
C TYR A 279 -18.80 14.98 -13.99
N GLU A 280 -17.87 15.14 -14.94
CA GLU A 280 -18.18 14.98 -16.36
C GLU A 280 -18.42 13.51 -16.71
N ASN A 281 -19.14 13.25 -17.80
CA ASN A 281 -19.52 11.88 -18.20
C ASN A 281 -18.29 10.96 -18.29
N VAL A 282 -18.21 9.99 -17.37
CA VAL A 282 -17.19 8.94 -17.33
C VAL A 282 -17.86 7.60 -17.52
N ASP A 283 -17.10 6.60 -17.97
CA ASP A 283 -17.60 5.23 -18.05
C ASP A 283 -18.04 4.73 -16.67
N ASP A 284 -19.19 4.06 -16.60
CA ASP A 284 -19.77 3.52 -15.36
C ASP A 284 -18.78 2.63 -14.58
N TYR A 285 -17.83 1.99 -15.29
CA TYR A 285 -16.76 1.22 -14.68
C TYR A 285 -15.94 2.04 -13.68
N PHE A 286 -15.67 3.33 -13.94
CA PHE A 286 -14.87 4.19 -13.06
C PHE A 286 -15.68 4.88 -11.95
N VAL A 287 -17.00 4.65 -11.90
CA VAL A 287 -17.88 5.22 -10.88
C VAL A 287 -17.96 4.26 -9.69
N VAL A 288 -17.63 4.74 -8.49
CA VAL A 288 -17.70 3.95 -7.25
C VAL A 288 -18.73 4.52 -6.28
N ASP A 289 -19.49 3.64 -5.63
CA ASP A 289 -20.44 4.01 -4.59
C ASP A 289 -19.73 4.05 -3.23
N ALA A 290 -19.25 5.23 -2.84
CA ALA A 290 -18.50 5.44 -1.60
C ALA A 290 -19.07 6.55 -0.71
N LEU A 291 -20.27 7.07 -1.04
CA LEU A 291 -20.97 8.09 -0.28
C LEU A 291 -22.48 7.83 -0.32
N GLU A 292 -23.12 7.69 0.84
CA GLU A 292 -24.56 7.47 0.93
C GLU A 292 -25.34 8.76 0.65
N ASN A 293 -24.82 9.92 1.07
CA ASN A 293 -25.49 11.22 0.90
C ASN A 293 -24.49 12.33 0.48
N PRO A 294 -23.92 12.26 -0.74
CA PRO A 294 -22.86 13.18 -1.19
C PRO A 294 -23.28 14.67 -1.16
N GLY A 295 -24.59 14.93 -1.31
CA GLY A 295 -25.15 16.28 -1.41
C GLY A 295 -24.85 16.92 -2.78
N SER A 296 -25.77 17.76 -3.26
CA SER A 296 -25.56 18.48 -4.53
C SER A 296 -24.42 19.50 -4.41
N GLY A 297 -23.47 19.50 -5.34
CA GLY A 297 -22.37 20.48 -5.39
C GLY A 297 -21.07 20.04 -4.73
N LEU A 298 -20.86 18.74 -4.56
CA LEU A 298 -19.58 18.16 -4.14
C LEU A 298 -18.90 17.54 -5.36
N SER A 299 -17.63 17.85 -5.59
CA SER A 299 -16.75 17.17 -6.54
C SER A 299 -15.70 16.37 -5.79
N VAL A 300 -15.44 15.13 -6.21
CA VAL A 300 -14.39 14.28 -5.61
C VAL A 300 -13.45 13.78 -6.70
N SER A 301 -12.15 13.97 -6.49
CA SER A 301 -11.11 13.53 -7.42
C SER A 301 -10.04 12.72 -6.73
N PHE A 302 -9.50 11.76 -7.46
CA PHE A 302 -8.37 10.94 -7.06
C PHE A 302 -7.18 11.28 -7.94
N MET A 303 -5.99 11.33 -7.36
CA MET A 303 -4.78 11.63 -8.10
C MET A 303 -3.63 10.72 -7.67
N TYR A 304 -2.85 10.29 -8.64
CA TYR A 304 -1.55 9.66 -8.47
C TYR A 304 -0.53 10.36 -9.37
N SER A 305 0.71 10.53 -8.88
CA SER A 305 1.82 11.02 -9.70
C SER A 305 2.92 9.96 -9.81
N PRO A 306 3.46 9.67 -11.00
CA PRO A 306 4.61 8.77 -11.17
C PRO A 306 5.87 9.19 -10.38
N SER A 307 5.98 10.50 -10.06
CA SER A 307 7.06 11.07 -9.25
C SER A 307 6.93 10.77 -7.76
N TRP A 308 5.76 10.32 -7.30
CA TRP A 308 5.56 9.97 -5.91
C TRP A 308 6.21 8.61 -5.59
N PRO A 309 6.55 8.38 -4.31
CA PRO A 309 7.12 7.11 -3.89
C PRO A 309 6.17 5.95 -4.22
N THR A 310 6.68 4.91 -4.86
CA THR A 310 5.90 3.75 -5.28
C THR A 310 6.80 2.54 -5.22
N PHE A 311 6.34 1.53 -4.47
CA PHE A 311 7.01 0.25 -4.33
C PHE A 311 6.29 -0.77 -5.21
N VAL A 312 7.07 -1.51 -5.99
CA VAL A 312 6.58 -2.62 -6.83
C VAL A 312 7.58 -3.76 -6.73
N GLU A 313 7.14 -4.87 -6.19
CA GLU A 313 7.83 -6.15 -6.23
C GLU A 313 7.03 -7.12 -7.10
N VAL A 314 7.74 -7.95 -7.86
CA VAL A 314 7.13 -8.84 -8.84
C VAL A 314 7.87 -10.16 -8.80
N ASP A 315 7.13 -11.25 -8.65
CA ASP A 315 7.64 -12.61 -8.60
C ASP A 315 6.96 -13.51 -9.66
N PRO A 316 7.70 -14.42 -10.32
CA PRO A 316 9.14 -14.59 -10.24
C PRO A 316 9.89 -13.48 -11.01
N SER A 317 10.92 -12.90 -10.39
CA SER A 317 11.89 -12.05 -11.09
C SER A 317 13.33 -12.33 -10.63
N LYS A 318 14.30 -12.16 -11.54
CA LYS A 318 15.74 -12.25 -11.26
C LYS A 318 16.39 -10.92 -11.61
N GLY A 319 16.58 -10.08 -10.59
CA GLY A 319 17.08 -8.72 -10.78
C GLY A 319 16.07 -7.87 -11.55
N ASP A 320 16.47 -7.32 -12.70
CA ASP A 320 15.56 -6.56 -13.57
C ASP A 320 14.78 -7.43 -14.56
N ILE A 321 14.98 -8.75 -14.57
CA ILE A 321 14.36 -9.62 -15.59
C ILE A 321 13.22 -10.41 -14.99
N MET A 322 12.04 -10.28 -15.59
CA MET A 322 10.88 -11.13 -15.39
C MET A 322 10.81 -12.14 -16.54
N SER A 323 10.51 -13.41 -16.27
CA SER A 323 10.46 -14.46 -17.30
C SER A 323 9.26 -15.37 -17.09
N GLY A 324 8.59 -15.76 -18.16
CA GLY A 324 7.57 -16.82 -18.13
C GLY A 324 8.19 -18.20 -17.97
N ASP A 325 7.40 -19.15 -17.48
CA ASP A 325 7.76 -20.56 -17.45
C ASP A 325 7.41 -21.20 -18.79
N SER A 326 8.38 -21.83 -19.45
CA SER A 326 8.06 -22.74 -20.55
C SER A 326 7.24 -23.92 -19.99
N ILE A 327 6.01 -24.13 -20.48
CA ILE A 327 5.24 -25.33 -20.12
C ILE A 327 5.99 -26.50 -20.72
N SER A 328 6.79 -27.17 -19.88
CA SER A 328 7.51 -28.37 -20.29
C SER A 328 6.51 -29.39 -20.86
N ARG A 329 6.86 -29.95 -22.02
CA ARG A 329 6.14 -31.05 -22.69
C ARG A 329 5.96 -32.22 -21.71
N GLY A 330 4.90 -32.23 -20.90
CA GLY A 330 4.72 -33.28 -19.90
C GLY A 330 3.62 -33.10 -18.87
N THR A 331 3.22 -31.87 -18.53
CA THR A 331 2.20 -31.62 -17.50
C THR A 331 0.81 -31.44 -18.10
N GLY A 332 -0.06 -32.41 -17.81
CA GLY A 332 -1.49 -32.40 -18.15
C GLY A 332 -1.98 -33.66 -18.85
N GLY A 333 -3.30 -33.74 -19.07
CA GLY A 333 -3.99 -34.89 -19.65
C GLY A 333 -3.60 -35.19 -21.12
N PHE A 334 -4.21 -36.22 -21.70
CA PHE A 334 -3.92 -36.65 -23.08
C PHE A 334 -4.03 -35.50 -24.11
N LEU A 335 -5.02 -34.62 -23.96
CA LEU A 335 -5.23 -33.48 -24.85
C LEU A 335 -4.11 -32.43 -24.79
N THR A 336 -3.58 -32.11 -23.60
CA THR A 336 -2.46 -31.15 -23.49
C THR A 336 -1.14 -31.77 -23.95
N LYS A 337 -0.96 -33.10 -23.83
CA LYS A 337 0.18 -33.83 -24.43
C LYS A 337 0.10 -33.90 -25.95
N ALA A 338 -1.10 -34.09 -26.50
CA ALA A 338 -1.32 -34.07 -27.94
C ALA A 338 -1.07 -32.68 -28.54
N LEU A 339 -1.56 -31.61 -27.89
CA LEU A 339 -1.39 -30.24 -28.37
C LEU A 339 0.04 -29.69 -28.17
N SER A 340 0.71 -30.02 -27.06
CA SER A 340 2.12 -29.63 -26.80
C SER A 340 3.15 -30.29 -27.73
N SER A 341 2.70 -31.23 -28.57
CA SER A 341 3.50 -31.83 -29.64
C SER A 341 3.48 -31.00 -30.93
N PHE A 342 2.50 -30.11 -31.11
CA PHE A 342 2.34 -29.25 -32.29
C PHE A 342 2.57 -27.77 -31.99
N PHE A 343 2.36 -27.34 -30.75
CA PHE A 343 2.53 -25.96 -30.30
C PHE A 343 3.45 -25.90 -29.09
N CYS A 344 4.32 -24.90 -29.05
CA CYS A 344 4.97 -24.51 -27.81
C CYS A 344 3.98 -23.68 -27.00
N PHE A 345 3.88 -23.96 -25.72
CA PHE A 345 3.12 -23.12 -24.80
C PHE A 345 4.12 -22.53 -23.81
N SER A 346 4.30 -21.22 -23.83
CA SER A 346 4.94 -20.52 -22.73
C SER A 346 3.85 -19.88 -21.89
N SER A 347 3.79 -20.23 -20.60
CA SER A 347 2.86 -19.58 -19.68
C SER A 347 3.63 -18.64 -18.78
N HIS A 348 3.04 -17.51 -18.46
CA HIS A 348 3.56 -16.66 -17.43
C HIS A 348 2.47 -16.38 -16.40
N HIS A 349 2.89 -16.26 -15.15
CA HIS A 349 2.03 -15.87 -14.05
C HIS A 349 2.90 -15.08 -13.06
N PHE A 350 2.68 -13.78 -13.00
CA PHE A 350 3.41 -12.88 -12.13
C PHE A 350 2.56 -12.45 -10.95
N ILE A 351 3.17 -12.50 -9.78
CA ILE A 351 2.63 -12.09 -8.49
C ILE A 351 3.19 -10.71 -8.18
N TYR A 352 2.32 -9.73 -8.06
CA TYR A 352 2.69 -8.34 -7.76
C TYR A 352 2.39 -7.99 -6.31
N ASP A 353 3.36 -7.33 -5.69
CA ASP A 353 3.18 -6.54 -4.47
C ASP A 353 3.35 -5.06 -4.82
N ILE A 354 2.32 -4.25 -4.63
CA ILE A 354 2.27 -2.85 -5.08
C ILE A 354 1.88 -1.96 -3.91
N LYS A 355 2.68 -0.92 -3.64
CA LYS A 355 2.34 0.12 -2.66
C LYS A 355 2.52 1.51 -3.26
N TYR A 356 1.47 2.31 -3.30
CA TYR A 356 1.55 3.67 -3.82
C TYR A 356 0.52 4.61 -3.15
N PRO A 357 0.82 5.91 -3.03
CA PRO A 357 -0.11 6.87 -2.44
C PRO A 357 -1.14 7.36 -3.47
N VAL A 358 -2.37 7.58 -3.02
CA VAL A 358 -3.41 8.28 -3.76
C VAL A 358 -3.84 9.50 -2.96
N LEU A 359 -3.81 10.67 -3.61
CA LEU A 359 -4.38 11.91 -3.08
C LEU A 359 -5.88 11.92 -3.39
N VAL A 360 -6.69 12.08 -2.36
CA VAL A 360 -8.14 12.24 -2.45
C VAL A 360 -8.47 13.70 -2.13
N SER A 361 -9.15 14.36 -3.05
CA SER A 361 -9.54 15.77 -2.93
C SER A 361 -11.05 15.90 -3.05
N LEU A 362 -11.66 16.50 -2.03
CA LEU A 362 -13.08 16.86 -2.00
C LEU A 362 -13.18 18.37 -2.18
N ILE A 363 -14.03 18.83 -3.10
CA ILE A 363 -14.21 20.24 -3.40
C ILE A 363 -15.70 20.56 -3.34
N ASP A 364 -16.09 21.55 -2.56
CA ASP A 364 -17.44 22.11 -2.63
C ASP A 364 -17.51 23.13 -3.78
N ASP A 365 -18.32 22.86 -4.79
CA ASP A 365 -18.38 23.66 -6.02
C ASP A 365 -18.98 25.05 -5.79
N LYS A 366 -19.71 25.25 -4.68
CA LYS A 366 -20.34 26.54 -4.36
C LYS A 366 -19.33 27.52 -3.77
N THR A 367 -18.48 27.04 -2.87
CA THR A 367 -17.52 27.85 -2.12
C THR A 367 -16.10 27.77 -2.67
N GLY A 368 -15.79 26.72 -3.44
CA GLY A 368 -14.44 26.38 -3.87
C GLY A 368 -13.57 25.80 -2.75
N PHE A 369 -14.14 25.57 -1.55
CA PHE A 369 -13.40 25.04 -0.40
C PHE A 369 -13.01 23.58 -0.64
N ASN A 370 -11.75 23.25 -0.35
CA ASN A 370 -11.17 21.93 -0.59
C ASN A 370 -10.78 21.23 0.71
N PHE A 371 -10.93 19.91 0.71
CA PHE A 371 -10.46 19.01 1.76
C PHE A 371 -9.63 17.88 1.16
N ASN A 372 -8.36 17.75 1.56
CA ASN A 372 -7.41 16.82 0.94
C ASN A 372 -6.82 15.83 1.95
N PHE A 373 -6.75 14.56 1.59
CA PHE A 373 -6.00 13.56 2.37
C PHE A 373 -5.33 12.54 1.45
N VAL A 374 -4.33 11.83 1.96
CA VAL A 374 -3.66 10.75 1.22
C VAL A 374 -3.97 9.40 1.85
N THR A 375 -4.21 8.41 1.00
CA THR A 375 -4.31 7.00 1.41
C THR A 375 -3.29 6.16 0.64
N GLN A 376 -2.70 5.17 1.30
CA GLN A 376 -1.81 4.20 0.65
C GLN A 376 -2.62 3.03 0.11
N ILE A 377 -2.43 2.73 -1.17
CA ILE A 377 -2.97 1.54 -1.83
C ILE A 377 -1.98 0.39 -1.64
N LEU A 378 -2.49 -0.79 -1.34
CA LEU A 378 -1.72 -1.97 -0.97
C LEU A 378 -2.27 -3.20 -1.70
N ILE A 379 -1.52 -3.66 -2.69
CA ILE A 379 -1.68 -4.98 -3.31
C ILE A 379 -0.64 -5.90 -2.69
N ASP A 380 -1.09 -7.02 -2.14
CA ASP A 380 -0.27 -8.07 -1.54
C ASP A 380 -0.58 -9.38 -2.27
N ASN A 381 0.40 -9.92 -2.98
CA ASN A 381 0.29 -11.14 -3.78
C ASN A 381 -0.90 -11.14 -4.76
N ASN A 382 -1.04 -10.09 -5.58
CA ASN A 382 -2.19 -9.87 -6.48
C ASN A 382 -3.56 -9.88 -5.77
N GLN A 383 -3.61 -9.64 -4.46
CA GLN A 383 -4.84 -9.49 -3.71
C GLN A 383 -4.93 -8.09 -3.10
N PRO A 384 -6.14 -7.56 -2.92
CA PRO A 384 -6.32 -6.39 -2.08
C PRO A 384 -5.82 -6.67 -0.67
N ARG A 385 -5.35 -5.62 0.02
CA ARG A 385 -5.01 -5.70 1.44
C ARG A 385 -6.10 -6.37 2.28
N VAL A 386 -5.66 -7.09 3.30
CA VAL A 386 -6.55 -7.51 4.41
C VAL A 386 -6.38 -6.50 5.53
N ASN A 387 -7.46 -5.84 5.93
CA ASN A 387 -7.38 -4.90 7.04
C ASN A 387 -7.10 -5.61 8.36
N ARG A 388 -5.96 -5.29 8.98
CA ARG A 388 -5.54 -5.78 10.29
C ARG A 388 -5.66 -4.63 11.29
N PHE A 389 -6.89 -4.27 11.65
CA PHE A 389 -7.14 -3.24 12.66
C PHE A 389 -6.86 -3.83 14.04
N GLU A 390 -5.65 -3.62 14.56
CA GLU A 390 -5.41 -3.65 16.00
C GLU A 390 -5.93 -2.32 16.59
N PRO A 391 -6.62 -2.31 17.75
CA PRO A 391 -7.00 -1.07 18.40
C PRO A 391 -5.74 -0.26 18.71
N THR A 392 -5.75 1.04 18.41
CA THR A 392 -4.72 2.00 18.85
C THR A 392 -4.46 1.87 20.35
N LEU A 393 -3.41 1.13 20.69
CA LEU A 393 -2.82 1.10 22.02
C LEU A 393 -1.30 0.89 21.91
N VAL A 394 -0.59 1.97 22.25
CA VAL A 394 0.74 2.01 22.85
C VAL A 394 1.95 1.77 21.92
N ASN A 395 2.73 2.84 21.80
CA ASN A 395 4.17 2.91 21.55
C ASN A 395 4.94 1.58 21.47
N ASP A 396 5.54 1.37 20.29
CA ASP A 396 6.98 1.16 20.14
C ASP A 396 7.60 -0.10 20.77
N VAL A 397 7.67 -1.20 20.00
CA VAL A 397 8.45 -2.41 20.39
C VAL A 397 9.31 -3.00 19.25
N ASN A 398 9.18 -2.58 17.98
CA ASN A 398 9.78 -3.40 16.90
C ASN A 398 11.26 -3.17 16.57
N ASN A 399 11.96 -2.27 17.27
CA ASN A 399 13.43 -2.30 17.29
C ASN A 399 13.98 -3.26 18.36
N GLN A 400 13.16 -3.75 19.29
CA GLN A 400 13.63 -4.56 20.42
C GLN A 400 14.06 -5.99 20.06
N VAL A 401 13.75 -6.54 18.88
CA VAL A 401 14.08 -7.95 18.58
C VAL A 401 15.57 -8.14 18.30
N CYS A 402 16.16 -7.35 17.39
CA CYS A 402 17.61 -7.38 17.19
C CYS A 402 18.36 -6.58 18.28
N GLU A 403 17.74 -5.58 18.91
CA GLU A 403 18.33 -4.89 20.08
C GLU A 403 18.34 -5.77 21.35
N GLY A 404 17.37 -6.68 21.48
CA GLY A 404 17.29 -7.70 22.53
C GLY A 404 18.12 -8.96 22.25
N ALA A 405 19.06 -8.88 21.31
CA ALA A 405 19.94 -9.98 20.94
C ALA A 405 20.77 -10.44 22.15
N ASN A 406 20.52 -11.66 22.61
CA ASN A 406 21.08 -12.21 23.84
C ASN A 406 21.67 -13.62 23.65
N LYS A 407 21.64 -14.16 22.43
CA LYS A 407 22.20 -15.46 22.10
C LYS A 407 23.39 -15.26 21.18
N TYR A 408 24.49 -15.89 21.53
CA TYR A 408 25.67 -15.91 20.68
C TYR A 408 25.49 -16.95 19.57
N LEU A 409 25.72 -16.55 18.33
CA LEU A 409 25.69 -17.46 17.18
C LEU A 409 26.99 -17.32 16.39
N GLU A 410 27.68 -18.44 16.21
CA GLU A 410 28.83 -18.57 15.33
C GLU A 410 28.40 -19.21 14.01
N VAL A 411 28.77 -18.56 12.90
CA VAL A 411 28.50 -19.04 11.54
C VAL A 411 29.82 -19.26 10.82
N ARG A 412 30.05 -20.51 10.40
CA ARG A 412 31.19 -20.92 9.59
C ARG A 412 30.81 -20.89 8.12
N THR A 413 31.45 -20.02 7.38
CA THR A 413 31.24 -19.79 5.95
C THR A 413 32.39 -20.38 5.14
N GLY A 414 32.05 -21.10 4.08
CA GLY A 414 33.04 -21.72 3.21
C GLY A 414 32.44 -22.19 1.91
N TYR A 415 33.27 -22.80 1.07
CA TYR A 415 32.86 -23.48 -0.15
C TYR A 415 33.60 -24.80 -0.28
N SER A 416 33.04 -25.71 -1.07
CA SER A 416 33.73 -26.94 -1.48
C SER A 416 34.51 -26.65 -2.75
N ASP A 417 35.76 -27.10 -2.80
CA ASP A 417 36.59 -27.10 -4.01
C ASP A 417 37.24 -28.48 -4.15
N GLY A 418 36.77 -29.29 -5.09
CA GLY A 418 37.26 -30.66 -5.28
C GLY A 418 37.08 -31.55 -4.04
N GLY A 419 35.99 -31.34 -3.29
CA GLY A 419 35.67 -32.07 -2.06
C GLY A 419 36.43 -31.61 -0.80
N SER A 420 37.31 -30.60 -0.90
CA SER A 420 37.98 -30.00 0.25
C SER A 420 37.26 -28.73 0.69
N TYR A 421 36.96 -28.62 2.00
CA TYR A 421 36.40 -27.41 2.59
C TYR A 421 37.42 -26.28 2.56
N LYS A 422 37.03 -25.12 2.04
CA LYS A 422 37.81 -23.88 2.06
C LYS A 422 37.04 -22.77 2.78
N PRO A 423 37.58 -22.19 3.86
CA PRO A 423 36.94 -21.07 4.55
C PRO A 423 36.87 -19.84 3.64
N LEU A 424 35.83 -19.01 3.80
CA LEU A 424 35.65 -17.77 3.06
C LEU A 424 35.61 -16.56 3.98
N ASN A 425 36.47 -15.58 3.70
CA ASN A 425 36.44 -14.26 4.35
C ASN A 425 35.52 -13.31 3.59
N ASP A 426 35.14 -12.19 4.19
CA ASP A 426 34.31 -11.14 3.58
C ASP A 426 32.96 -11.65 3.04
N VAL A 427 32.38 -12.66 3.70
CA VAL A 427 31.02 -13.13 3.44
C VAL A 427 30.07 -12.34 4.33
N ASP A 428 29.08 -11.68 3.76
CA ASP A 428 28.03 -10.99 4.51
C ASP A 428 27.06 -12.04 5.07
N VAL A 429 26.98 -12.13 6.41
CA VAL A 429 26.16 -13.12 7.11
C VAL A 429 25.02 -12.45 7.85
N SER A 430 23.84 -13.04 7.76
CA SER A 430 22.64 -12.58 8.47
C SER A 430 21.85 -13.74 9.06
N TYR A 431 21.26 -13.50 10.23
CA TYR A 431 20.32 -14.40 10.87
C TYR A 431 18.91 -13.85 10.72
N ARG A 432 18.01 -14.68 10.18
CA ARG A 432 16.60 -14.34 9.97
C ARG A 432 15.76 -15.10 10.99
N CYS A 433 15.12 -14.34 11.88
CA CYS A 433 14.09 -14.80 12.81
C CYS A 433 12.81 -14.05 12.50
N TYR A 434 11.87 -14.68 11.79
CA TYR A 434 10.71 -14.01 11.18
C TYR A 434 9.97 -13.09 12.18
N PRO A 435 9.75 -11.79 11.86
CA PRO A 435 10.09 -11.10 10.60
C PRO A 435 11.48 -10.43 10.56
N ALA A 436 12.24 -10.44 11.67
CA ALA A 436 13.51 -9.73 11.80
C ALA A 436 14.68 -10.40 11.05
N LYS A 437 15.52 -9.56 10.42
CA LYS A 437 16.82 -9.96 9.83
C LYS A 437 17.94 -9.23 10.57
N CYS A 438 18.67 -9.94 11.43
CA CYS A 438 19.77 -9.39 12.20
C CYS A 438 21.11 -9.69 11.50
N GLY A 439 21.89 -8.65 11.22
CA GLY A 439 23.22 -8.80 10.61
C GLY A 439 24.25 -9.34 11.61
N LEU A 440 24.97 -10.38 11.22
CA LEU A 440 26.11 -10.93 11.97
C LEU A 440 27.45 -10.32 11.52
N GLY A 441 27.42 -9.48 10.49
CA GLY A 441 28.60 -8.85 9.90
C GLY A 441 29.31 -9.74 8.89
N LYS A 442 30.56 -9.38 8.58
CA LYS A 442 31.39 -10.06 7.59
C LYS A 442 32.24 -11.15 8.23
N SER A 443 32.41 -12.27 7.54
CA SER A 443 33.28 -13.35 8.01
C SER A 443 34.76 -12.98 8.00
N VAL A 444 35.48 -13.37 9.05
CA VAL A 444 36.94 -13.29 9.18
C VAL A 444 37.46 -14.69 9.48
N ASP A 445 38.47 -15.14 8.74
CA ASP A 445 38.98 -16.52 8.74
C ASP A 445 37.89 -17.60 8.58
N GLY A 446 36.90 -17.33 7.73
CA GLY A 446 35.76 -18.22 7.50
C GLY A 446 34.66 -18.12 8.54
N VAL A 447 34.75 -17.24 9.54
CA VAL A 447 33.81 -17.19 10.66
C VAL A 447 33.17 -15.81 10.79
N ALA A 448 31.85 -15.76 10.81
CA ALA A 448 31.08 -14.59 11.25
C ALA A 448 30.39 -14.93 12.56
N ALA A 449 30.45 -14.05 13.55
CA ALA A 449 29.83 -14.29 14.84
C ALA A 449 29.27 -13.01 15.44
N GLY A 450 28.19 -13.15 16.19
CA GLY A 450 27.52 -12.01 16.82
C GLY A 450 26.34 -12.43 17.67
N LEU A 451 25.73 -11.44 18.30
CA LEU A 451 24.51 -11.65 19.06
C LEU A 451 23.29 -11.66 18.13
N VAL A 452 22.41 -12.61 18.38
CA VAL A 452 21.12 -12.77 17.71
C VAL A 452 20.01 -12.95 18.75
N PRO A 453 18.75 -12.65 18.40
CA PRO A 453 17.60 -12.95 19.26
C PRO A 453 17.46 -14.45 19.50
N THR A 454 16.81 -14.78 20.62
CA THR A 454 16.28 -16.13 20.86
C THR A 454 15.12 -16.39 19.88
N CYS A 455 15.21 -17.47 19.11
CA CYS A 455 14.29 -17.75 18.01
C CYS A 455 14.18 -19.26 17.74
N VAL A 456 13.01 -19.72 17.28
CA VAL A 456 12.77 -21.12 16.89
C VAL A 456 12.60 -21.18 15.37
N GLY A 457 13.34 -22.08 14.71
CA GLY A 457 13.18 -22.33 13.27
C GLY A 457 13.70 -21.21 12.37
N GLY A 458 14.63 -20.39 12.83
CA GLY A 458 15.25 -19.32 12.05
C GLY A 458 16.10 -19.83 10.88
N SER A 459 16.69 -18.92 10.13
CA SER A 459 17.62 -19.27 9.04
C SER A 459 18.84 -18.38 9.02
N VAL A 460 19.98 -18.93 8.60
CA VAL A 460 21.20 -18.18 8.36
C VAL A 460 21.39 -18.06 6.86
N GLU A 461 21.58 -16.83 6.38
CA GLU A 461 21.78 -16.49 4.97
C GLU A 461 23.17 -15.86 4.82
N ALA A 462 23.94 -16.34 3.84
CA ALA A 462 25.31 -15.90 3.58
C ALA A 462 25.50 -15.54 2.10
N GLU A 463 26.01 -14.33 1.85
CA GLU A 463 26.13 -13.76 0.51
C GLU A 463 27.55 -13.24 0.27
N LYS A 464 28.09 -13.50 -0.93
CA LYS A 464 29.40 -13.00 -1.36
C LYS A 464 29.45 -12.92 -2.89
N GLN A 465 29.98 -11.81 -3.42
CA GLN A 465 30.16 -11.65 -4.86
C GLN A 465 31.04 -12.77 -5.46
N GLY A 466 30.62 -13.32 -6.61
CA GLY A 466 31.30 -14.44 -7.28
C GLY A 466 30.92 -15.83 -6.74
N PHE A 467 29.98 -15.89 -5.79
CA PHE A 467 29.43 -17.12 -5.24
C PHE A 467 27.91 -17.09 -5.28
N TYR A 468 27.29 -18.25 -5.50
CA TYR A 468 25.87 -18.45 -5.27
C TYR A 468 25.61 -18.58 -3.77
N ARG A 469 24.61 -17.85 -3.28
CA ARG A 469 24.31 -17.67 -1.86
C ARG A 469 24.09 -19.00 -1.13
N GLY A 470 24.56 -19.05 0.11
CA GLY A 470 24.35 -20.18 1.01
C GLY A 470 23.21 -19.91 1.98
N LYS A 471 22.41 -20.94 2.30
CA LYS A 471 21.33 -20.84 3.29
C LYS A 471 21.28 -22.09 4.16
N SER A 472 21.14 -21.90 5.47
CA SER A 472 20.84 -22.96 6.44
C SER A 472 19.51 -22.66 7.12
N THR A 473 18.55 -23.58 7.05
CA THR A 473 17.20 -23.44 7.61
C THR A 473 17.03 -24.27 8.90
N GLY A 474 16.07 -23.90 9.75
CA GLY A 474 15.78 -24.64 10.98
C GLY A 474 16.77 -24.34 12.12
N VAL A 475 17.42 -23.18 12.09
CA VAL A 475 18.39 -22.75 13.08
C VAL A 475 17.67 -22.11 14.27
N SER A 476 17.56 -22.86 15.36
CA SER A 476 16.85 -22.46 16.58
C SER A 476 17.84 -22.02 17.67
N THR A 477 17.86 -20.73 18.02
CA THR A 477 18.79 -20.12 18.99
C THR A 477 18.27 -20.16 20.43
N ASN A 478 17.09 -20.74 20.67
CA ASN A 478 16.58 -21.06 22.01
C ASN A 478 17.25 -22.27 22.65
N GLU A 479 18.08 -23.01 21.90
CA GLU A 479 18.86 -24.16 22.36
C GLU A 479 20.37 -23.85 22.32
N GLU A 480 21.20 -24.65 22.98
CA GLU A 480 22.66 -24.52 22.85
C GLU A 480 23.11 -24.99 21.45
N LEU A 481 23.67 -24.06 20.67
CA LEU A 481 24.24 -24.34 19.34
C LEU A 481 25.76 -24.13 19.39
N GLU A 482 26.53 -25.10 18.90
CA GLU A 482 27.99 -24.98 18.83
C GLU A 482 28.44 -24.05 17.68
N SER A 483 27.96 -24.29 16.45
CA SER A 483 28.14 -23.40 15.30
C SER A 483 27.23 -23.83 14.14
N VAL A 484 26.93 -22.90 13.22
CA VAL A 484 26.16 -23.19 11.99
C VAL A 484 27.08 -23.11 10.79
N ASN A 485 27.12 -24.17 9.99
CA ASN A 485 27.88 -24.18 8.74
C ASN A 485 27.00 -23.71 7.58
N VAL A 486 27.47 -22.73 6.83
CA VAL A 486 26.82 -22.25 5.61
C VAL A 486 27.80 -22.32 4.44
N MET A 487 27.48 -23.19 3.49
CA MET A 487 28.29 -23.41 2.30
C MET A 487 27.77 -22.56 1.14
N LEU A 488 28.67 -21.80 0.51
CA LEU A 488 28.42 -21.07 -0.72
C LEU A 488 28.97 -21.86 -1.91
N ASN A 489 28.35 -21.74 -3.08
CA ASN A 489 28.81 -22.42 -4.29
C ASN A 489 29.54 -21.44 -5.19
N LYS A 490 30.80 -21.74 -5.53
CA LYS A 490 31.61 -20.86 -6.40
C LYS A 490 31.05 -20.84 -7.81
N ILE A 491 30.92 -19.64 -8.39
CA ILE A 491 30.47 -19.45 -9.77
C ILE A 491 31.71 -19.48 -10.69
N TYR A 492 31.61 -20.24 -11.78
CA TYR A 492 32.63 -20.42 -12.79
C TYR A 492 32.11 -19.96 -14.16
N PRO A 493 32.58 -18.82 -14.68
CA PRO A 493 32.27 -18.42 -16.05
C PRO A 493 32.97 -19.36 -17.03
N LYS A 494 32.23 -19.91 -17.98
CA LYS A 494 32.73 -20.82 -19.03
C LYS A 494 32.36 -20.27 -20.40
N LYS A 495 33.34 -20.22 -21.30
CA LYS A 495 33.08 -19.98 -22.72
C LYS A 495 32.40 -21.20 -23.32
N VAL A 496 31.39 -20.95 -24.13
CA VAL A 496 30.59 -21.99 -24.76
C VAL A 496 30.74 -21.92 -26.28
N LYS A 497 30.81 -23.10 -26.90
CA LYS A 497 30.70 -23.27 -28.35
C LYS A 497 29.46 -24.12 -28.60
N ILE A 498 28.55 -23.61 -29.42
CA ILE A 498 27.27 -24.24 -29.70
C ILE A 498 27.36 -24.97 -31.04
N LEU A 499 26.87 -26.20 -31.07
CA LEU A 499 26.82 -27.07 -32.26
C LEU A 499 25.44 -27.73 -32.31
N VAL A 500 24.91 -27.90 -33.52
CA VAL A 500 23.64 -28.58 -33.77
C VAL A 500 23.93 -30.00 -34.23
N ILE A 501 23.21 -30.97 -33.65
CA ILE A 501 23.25 -32.38 -34.06
C ILE A 501 21.93 -32.72 -34.73
N GLU A 502 22.00 -33.02 -36.02
CA GLU A 502 20.84 -33.43 -36.81
C GLU A 502 20.31 -34.78 -36.32
N LYS A 503 19.04 -34.82 -35.90
CA LYS A 503 18.48 -35.98 -35.19
C LYS A 503 18.42 -37.25 -36.04
N GLU A 504 18.17 -37.11 -37.34
CA GLU A 504 18.00 -38.25 -38.24
C GLU A 504 19.33 -38.79 -38.77
N THR A 505 20.28 -37.90 -39.05
CA THR A 505 21.56 -38.24 -39.68
C THR A 505 22.70 -38.37 -38.67
N GLY A 506 22.56 -37.77 -37.49
CA GLY A 506 23.63 -37.66 -36.49
C GLY A 506 24.74 -36.68 -36.88
N GLU A 507 24.54 -35.91 -37.95
CA GLU A 507 25.55 -35.00 -38.47
C GLU A 507 25.67 -33.75 -37.58
N VAL A 508 26.90 -33.30 -37.33
CA VAL A 508 27.19 -32.16 -36.46
C VAL A 508 27.52 -30.95 -37.32
N ARG A 509 26.81 -29.85 -37.11
CA ARG A 509 27.02 -28.57 -37.82
C ARG A 509 27.06 -27.38 -36.87
N GLU A 510 27.55 -26.25 -37.38
CA GLU A 510 27.37 -24.96 -36.71
C GLU A 510 25.90 -24.50 -36.91
N PRO A 511 25.38 -23.64 -36.02
CA PRO A 511 24.07 -23.02 -36.19
C PRO A 511 23.97 -22.25 -37.51
N PHE A 512 22.80 -22.23 -38.13
CA PHE A 512 22.53 -21.34 -39.27
C PHE A 512 22.30 -19.90 -38.79
N ASP A 513 22.42 -18.93 -39.71
CA ASP A 513 22.29 -17.50 -39.38
C ASP A 513 20.86 -17.11 -38.94
N ASP A 514 19.86 -17.93 -39.29
CA ASP A 514 18.45 -17.79 -38.95
C ASP A 514 18.03 -18.70 -37.77
N GLU A 515 18.98 -19.37 -37.13
CA GLU A 515 18.70 -20.23 -35.98
C GLU A 515 18.99 -19.55 -34.65
N GLU A 516 17.97 -19.52 -33.79
CA GLU A 516 18.12 -19.16 -32.40
C GLU A 516 18.24 -20.43 -31.55
N ILE A 517 19.25 -20.48 -30.69
CA ILE A 517 19.54 -21.68 -29.88
C ILE A 517 19.67 -21.30 -28.43
N SER A 518 18.83 -21.88 -27.57
CA SER A 518 18.90 -21.67 -26.13
C SER A 518 19.29 -22.94 -25.40
N PHE A 519 20.13 -22.81 -24.37
CA PHE A 519 20.41 -23.86 -23.41
C PHE A 519 20.10 -23.37 -22.00
N GLU A 520 19.40 -24.21 -21.23
CA GLU A 520 19.20 -24.02 -19.80
C GLU A 520 19.87 -25.16 -19.03
N PHE A 521 20.62 -24.78 -18.00
CA PHE A 521 21.34 -25.67 -17.10
C PHE A 521 20.75 -25.53 -15.71
N VAL A 522 19.90 -26.47 -15.30
CA VAL A 522 19.29 -26.50 -13.95
C VAL A 522 20.11 -27.42 -13.05
N ASN A 523 20.77 -26.85 -12.04
CA ASN A 523 21.51 -27.61 -11.05
C ASN A 523 20.57 -28.17 -9.97
N SER A 524 20.89 -29.35 -9.43
CA SER A 524 20.19 -29.94 -8.28
C SER A 524 20.10 -29.05 -7.04
N ASN A 525 20.96 -28.04 -6.89
CA ASN A 525 20.94 -27.08 -5.78
C ASN A 525 20.10 -25.81 -6.06
N GLY A 526 19.36 -25.78 -7.17
CA GLY A 526 18.51 -24.66 -7.58
C GLY A 526 19.23 -23.54 -8.33
N PHE A 527 20.54 -23.62 -8.55
CA PHE A 527 21.26 -22.70 -9.44
C PHE A 527 20.86 -22.95 -10.90
N VAL A 528 20.60 -21.88 -11.66
CA VAL A 528 20.23 -21.95 -13.07
C VAL A 528 21.19 -21.11 -13.90
N GLY A 529 21.87 -21.73 -14.86
CA GLY A 529 22.67 -21.06 -15.88
C GLY A 529 21.96 -21.10 -17.24
N ARG A 530 22.03 -20.02 -18.01
CA ARG A 530 21.43 -19.92 -19.35
C ARG A 530 22.44 -19.38 -20.36
N VAL A 531 22.31 -19.81 -21.61
CA VAL A 531 23.02 -19.26 -22.77
C VAL A 531 22.07 -19.26 -23.96
N SER A 532 22.00 -18.13 -24.66
CA SER A 532 21.24 -17.96 -25.90
C SER A 532 22.20 -17.59 -27.05
N TYR A 533 22.15 -18.29 -28.17
CA TYR A 533 22.93 -17.98 -29.38
C TYR A 533 22.09 -17.14 -30.35
N PRO A 534 22.64 -16.08 -30.96
CA PRO A 534 24.06 -15.68 -30.95
C PRO A 534 24.50 -14.72 -29.83
N ASP A 535 23.58 -14.31 -28.95
CA ASP A 535 23.78 -13.19 -28.01
C ASP A 535 24.80 -13.48 -26.89
N ASP A 536 24.85 -14.72 -26.41
CA ASP A 536 25.68 -15.15 -25.30
C ASP A 536 26.86 -16.02 -25.76
N SER A 537 28.04 -15.72 -25.22
CA SER A 537 29.26 -16.51 -25.44
C SER A 537 29.88 -17.08 -24.16
N VAL A 538 29.26 -16.79 -23.02
CA VAL A 538 29.71 -17.20 -21.68
C VAL A 538 28.50 -17.63 -20.86
N ILE A 539 28.64 -18.75 -20.14
CA ILE A 539 27.67 -19.22 -19.16
C ILE A 539 28.32 -19.28 -17.77
N ASP A 540 27.61 -18.82 -16.75
CA ASP A 540 27.99 -18.99 -15.36
C ASP A 540 27.48 -20.33 -14.83
N LEU A 541 28.37 -21.14 -14.25
CA LEU A 541 28.05 -22.45 -13.71
C LEU A 541 28.61 -22.62 -12.29
N VAL A 542 27.88 -23.33 -11.43
CA VAL A 542 28.41 -23.86 -10.16
C VAL A 542 28.79 -25.34 -10.29
N GLU A 543 29.51 -25.89 -9.32
CA GLU A 543 29.77 -27.33 -9.28
C GLU A 543 28.47 -28.13 -9.06
N GLY A 544 28.32 -29.26 -9.75
CA GLY A 544 27.20 -30.18 -9.55
C GLY A 544 26.70 -30.82 -10.84
N HIS A 545 25.61 -31.56 -10.72
CA HIS A 545 24.92 -32.17 -11.84
C HIS A 545 23.84 -31.24 -12.37
N TYR A 546 23.74 -31.19 -13.69
CA TYR A 546 22.78 -30.35 -14.40
C TYR A 546 21.83 -31.22 -15.20
N VAL A 547 20.56 -30.84 -15.16
CA VAL A 547 19.63 -31.16 -16.23
C VAL A 547 19.82 -30.07 -17.27
N VAL A 548 20.20 -30.48 -18.49
CA VAL A 548 20.43 -29.57 -19.60
C VAL A 548 19.30 -29.71 -20.58
N THR A 549 18.62 -28.61 -20.84
CA THR A 549 17.58 -28.52 -21.86
C THR A 549 18.07 -27.59 -22.96
N SER A 550 17.93 -28.01 -24.22
CA SER A 550 18.37 -27.23 -25.38
C SER A 550 17.29 -27.17 -26.44
N TYR A 551 17.14 -26.01 -27.07
CA TYR A 551 16.20 -25.78 -28.17
C TYR A 551 16.95 -25.17 -29.35
N VAL A 552 16.63 -25.64 -30.57
CA VAL A 552 17.05 -25.02 -31.83
C VAL A 552 15.77 -24.59 -32.53
N ILE A 553 15.66 -23.31 -32.87
CA ILE A 553 14.50 -22.68 -33.47
C ILE A 553 14.94 -22.07 -34.80
N GLY A 554 14.23 -22.37 -35.89
CA GLY A 554 14.45 -21.80 -37.22
C GLY A 554 13.11 -21.60 -37.96
N GLU A 555 13.11 -20.82 -39.04
CA GLU A 555 11.90 -20.54 -39.82
C GLU A 555 11.42 -21.78 -40.61
N SER A 556 10.12 -22.07 -40.58
CA SER A 556 9.48 -23.14 -41.37
C SER A 556 8.47 -22.56 -42.35
N THR A 557 8.41 -23.12 -43.57
CA THR A 557 7.53 -22.66 -44.66
C THR A 557 6.35 -23.60 -44.94
N TRP A 558 6.13 -24.64 -44.13
CA TRP A 558 5.15 -25.69 -44.43
C TRP A 558 3.94 -25.63 -43.49
N PRO A 559 2.70 -25.67 -44.02
CA PRO A 559 1.49 -25.69 -43.20
C PRO A 559 1.37 -27.00 -42.42
N VAL A 560 0.89 -26.91 -41.19
CA VAL A 560 0.72 -28.08 -40.29
C VAL A 560 -0.74 -28.51 -40.31
N THR A 561 -1.01 -29.74 -40.76
CA THR A 561 -2.35 -30.34 -40.76
C THR A 561 -2.48 -31.39 -39.66
N ILE A 562 -3.45 -31.20 -38.76
CA ILE A 562 -3.78 -32.18 -37.71
C ILE A 562 -4.98 -33.02 -38.19
N PRO A 563 -4.82 -34.35 -38.38
CA PRO A 563 -5.89 -35.20 -38.88
C PRO A 563 -6.96 -35.50 -37.83
N LYS A 564 -8.18 -35.81 -38.29
CA LYS A 564 -9.32 -36.23 -37.47
C LYS A 564 -8.95 -37.42 -36.59
N GLN A 565 -9.22 -37.37 -35.27
CA GLN A 565 -8.99 -38.49 -34.37
C GLN A 565 -10.20 -38.79 -33.49
N LYS A 566 -10.37 -40.08 -33.16
CA LYS A 566 -11.32 -40.54 -32.15
C LYS A 566 -10.56 -40.69 -30.84
N VAL A 567 -10.97 -39.95 -29.82
CA VAL A 567 -10.34 -39.96 -28.51
C VAL A 567 -11.32 -40.54 -27.51
N GLU A 568 -10.96 -41.67 -26.92
CA GLU A 568 -11.69 -42.27 -25.80
C GLU A 568 -11.27 -41.57 -24.51
N ASN A 569 -12.24 -40.99 -23.80
CA ASN A 569 -12.00 -40.26 -22.56
C ASN A 569 -12.71 -40.96 -21.40
N CYS A 570 -11.94 -41.44 -20.43
CA CYS A 570 -12.44 -42.19 -19.29
C CYS A 570 -12.41 -41.32 -18.03
N VAL A 571 -13.52 -41.30 -17.29
CA VAL A 571 -13.64 -40.57 -16.03
C VAL A 571 -14.17 -41.49 -14.94
N ASP A 572 -13.55 -41.43 -13.76
CA ASP A 572 -14.01 -42.17 -12.59
C ASP A 572 -15.24 -41.49 -11.97
N VAL A 573 -16.39 -42.11 -12.13
CA VAL A 573 -17.66 -41.65 -11.55
C VAL A 573 -18.05 -42.50 -10.35
N ALA A 574 -18.71 -41.92 -9.35
CA ALA A 574 -19.17 -42.70 -8.20
C ALA A 574 -20.14 -43.81 -8.63
N LYS A 575 -19.94 -45.03 -8.13
CA LYS A 575 -20.86 -46.16 -8.42
C LYS A 575 -22.26 -45.83 -7.93
N ALA A 576 -23.27 -46.16 -8.72
CA ALA A 576 -24.65 -45.90 -8.36
C ALA A 576 -25.06 -46.67 -7.07
N GLY A 577 -25.80 -46.00 -6.18
CA GLY A 577 -26.34 -46.57 -4.95
C GLY A 577 -25.45 -46.40 -3.71
N PHE A 578 -25.70 -47.21 -2.66
CA PHE A 578 -25.02 -47.10 -1.36
C PHE A 578 -23.50 -47.24 -1.43
N LEU A 579 -22.99 -47.91 -2.48
CA LEU A 579 -21.55 -48.08 -2.72
C LEU A 579 -20.83 -46.76 -3.10
N GLY A 580 -21.52 -45.83 -3.77
CA GLY A 580 -20.97 -44.50 -4.05
C GLY A 580 -20.85 -43.61 -2.81
N LEU A 581 -21.72 -43.80 -1.81
CA LEU A 581 -21.70 -43.05 -0.54
C LEU A 581 -20.54 -43.44 0.38
N ILE A 582 -19.93 -44.62 0.17
CA ILE A 582 -18.72 -45.07 0.87
C ILE A 582 -17.45 -44.86 0.04
N GLY A 583 -17.53 -44.08 -1.04
CA GLY A 583 -16.36 -43.64 -1.82
C GLY A 583 -15.88 -44.59 -2.91
N GLN A 584 -16.66 -45.59 -3.33
CA GLN A 584 -16.27 -46.42 -4.48
C GLN A 584 -16.65 -45.77 -5.82
N GLN A 585 -15.69 -45.75 -6.74
CA GLN A 585 -15.83 -45.23 -8.10
C GLN A 585 -15.87 -46.37 -9.15
N GLU A 586 -16.44 -46.08 -10.31
CA GLU A 586 -16.37 -46.87 -11.55
C GLU A 586 -15.90 -45.97 -12.69
N GLU A 587 -15.00 -46.50 -13.52
CA GLU A 587 -14.50 -45.79 -14.69
C GLU A 587 -15.56 -45.84 -15.80
N LYS A 588 -15.95 -44.67 -16.31
CA LYS A 588 -16.84 -44.54 -17.49
C LYS A 588 -16.11 -43.82 -18.61
N CYS A 589 -15.98 -44.51 -19.74
CA CYS A 589 -15.39 -43.99 -20.95
C CYS A 589 -16.45 -43.49 -21.93
N PHE A 590 -16.17 -42.38 -22.60
CA PHE A 590 -16.96 -41.87 -23.71
C PHE A 590 -16.02 -41.43 -24.85
N GLU A 591 -16.41 -41.78 -26.07
CA GLU A 591 -15.66 -41.40 -27.27
C GLU A 591 -16.03 -39.99 -27.72
N VAL A 592 -15.01 -39.17 -27.97
CA VAL A 592 -15.14 -37.83 -28.56
C VAL A 592 -14.38 -37.82 -29.88
N GLU A 593 -15.05 -37.44 -30.97
CA GLU A 593 -14.40 -37.23 -32.26
C GLU A 593 -13.94 -35.77 -32.37
N THR A 594 -12.66 -35.54 -32.64
CA THR A 594 -12.14 -34.21 -32.98
C THR A 594 -12.26 -33.96 -34.48
N GLU A 595 -12.37 -32.71 -34.93
CA GLU A 595 -12.30 -32.35 -36.35
C GLU A 595 -10.85 -32.06 -36.79
N SER A 596 -10.58 -32.14 -38.10
CA SER A 596 -9.27 -31.81 -38.66
C SER A 596 -9.03 -30.30 -38.63
N ILE A 597 -7.83 -29.88 -38.26
CA ILE A 597 -7.44 -28.47 -38.19
C ILE A 597 -6.26 -28.24 -39.13
N GLU A 598 -6.37 -27.25 -40.01
CA GLU A 598 -5.29 -26.73 -40.84
C GLU A 598 -4.83 -25.38 -40.26
N LEU A 599 -3.52 -25.23 -40.08
CA LEU A 599 -2.89 -24.03 -39.54
C LEU A 599 -1.95 -23.46 -40.59
N ASP A 600 -2.31 -22.29 -41.12
CA ASP A 600 -1.44 -21.47 -41.95
C ASP A 600 -0.66 -20.51 -41.03
N PHE A 601 0.67 -20.52 -41.14
CA PHE A 601 1.58 -19.59 -40.44
C PHE A 601 2.06 -18.50 -41.40
#